data_AF-A0A564ZF07-F1
#
_entry.id   AF-A0A564ZF07-F1
#
_cell.length_a   1.000
_cell.length_b   1.000
_cell.length_c   1.000
_cell.angle_alpha   90.00
_cell.angle_beta   90.00
_cell.angle_gamma   90.00
#
_symmetry.space_group_name_H-M   'P 1'
#
loop_
_entity.id
_entity.type
_entity.pdbx_description
1 polymer ?
#
loop_
_entity_poly.entity_id
_entity_poly.type
_entity_poly.pdbx_seq_one_letter_code
_entity_poly.pdbx_strand_id
1 'polypeptide(L)' 'MKAKLSATVEEPLLEFLDSLPGETRSAKLERLLEKYKQFEEEKALRKQLGRYREEDEERVEQEIWERTMAETMWSV' A
#
# COMPACT_ATOMS: atom_id res chain seq x y z
N MET A 1 27.39 -10.32 4.74
CA MET A 1 27.40 -10.43 6.22
C MET A 1 26.05 -9.94 6.75
N LYS A 2 25.41 -10.64 7.69
CA LYS A 2 24.23 -10.11 8.38
C LYS A 2 24.68 -9.26 9.57
N ALA A 3 24.15 -8.04 9.69
CA ALA A 3 24.40 -7.19 10.85
C ALA A 3 23.63 -7.72 12.07
N LYS A 4 24.29 -7.76 13.23
CA LYS A 4 23.60 -8.04 14.51
C LYS A 4 23.13 -6.73 15.10
N LEU A 5 21.86 -6.68 15.48
CA LEU A 5 21.23 -5.52 16.09
C LEU A 5 20.72 -5.93 17.48
N SER A 6 20.86 -5.02 18.44
CA SER A 6 20.19 -5.11 19.73
C SER A 6 19.06 -4.08 19.74
N ALA A 7 17.87 -4.49 20.15
CA ALA A 7 16.69 -3.64 20.19
C ALA A 7 15.96 -3.83 21.53
N THR A 8 15.47 -2.73 22.07
CA THR A 8 14.58 -2.74 23.23
C THR A 8 13.15 -2.90 22.75
N VAL A 9 12.43 -3.86 23.32
CA VAL A 9 11.05 -4.19 22.93
C VAL A 9 10.22 -4.36 24.19
N GLU A 10 8.95 -4.00 24.12
CA GLU A 10 8.01 -4.20 25.21
C GLU A 10 7.77 -5.70 25.47
N GLU A 11 7.54 -6.05 26.73
CA GLU A 11 7.34 -7.44 27.15
C GLU A 11 6.19 -8.15 26.41
N PRO A 12 5.02 -7.53 26.16
CA PRO A 12 3.95 -8.15 25.38
C PRO A 12 4.37 -8.51 23.94
N LEU A 13 5.27 -7.73 23.33
CA LEU A 13 5.77 -8.01 21.98
C LEU A 13 6.75 -9.19 21.99
N LEU A 14 7.50 -9.39 23.07
CA LEU A 14 8.34 -10.57 23.25
C LEU A 14 7.49 -11.83 23.43
N GLU A 15 6.46 -11.77 24.27
CA GLU A 15 5.50 -12.87 24.46
C GLU A 15 4.82 -13.24 23.14
N PHE A 16 4.41 -12.24 22.37
CA PHE A 16 3.86 -12.45 21.03
C PHE A 16 4.86 -13.17 20.12
N LEU A 17 6.12 -12.72 20.04
CA LEU A 17 7.15 -13.38 19.22
C LEU A 17 7.41 -14.82 19.68
N ASP A 18 7.32 -15.10 20.97
CA ASP A 18 7.50 -16.44 21.51
C ASP A 18 6.34 -17.37 21.17
N SER A 19 5.12 -16.85 21.13
CA SER A 19 3.92 -17.61 20.74
C SER A 19 3.95 -18.12 19.29
N LEU A 20 4.73 -17.47 18.41
CA LEU A 20 4.79 -17.81 16.99
C LEU A 20 5.65 -19.05 16.72
N PRO A 21 5.33 -19.88 15.70
CA PRO A 21 6.17 -21.00 15.31
C PRO A 21 7.47 -20.51 14.66
N GLY A 22 8.59 -21.15 14.99
CA GLY A 22 9.92 -20.92 14.41
C GLY A 22 11.05 -21.12 15.41
N GLU A 23 12.28 -21.21 14.91
CA GLU A 23 13.46 -21.58 15.70
C GLU A 23 13.95 -20.46 16.63
N THR A 24 14.05 -19.22 16.14
CA THR A 24 14.62 -18.10 16.92
C THR A 24 13.77 -16.84 16.84
N ARG A 25 13.76 -16.02 17.89
CA ARG A 25 13.07 -14.72 17.91
C ARG A 25 13.52 -13.82 16.75
N SER A 26 14.81 -13.81 16.42
CA SER A 26 15.35 -13.06 15.29
C SER A 26 14.79 -13.52 13.93
N ALA A 27 14.70 -14.82 13.69
CA ALA A 27 14.11 -15.35 12.45
C ALA A 27 12.62 -15.06 12.36
N LYS A 28 11.89 -15.15 13.49
CA LYS A 28 10.47 -14.80 13.56
C LYS A 28 10.25 -13.31 13.25
N LEU A 29 11.08 -12.44 13.83
CA LEU A 29 11.04 -11.00 13.58
C LEU A 29 11.39 -10.65 12.13
N GLU A 30 12.43 -11.27 11.56
CA GLU A 30 12.83 -11.09 10.15
C GLU A 30 11.65 -11.42 9.21
N ARG A 31 10.97 -12.55 9.45
CA ARG A 31 9.78 -12.96 8.68
C ARG A 31 8.62 -11.95 8.82
N LEU A 32 8.39 -11.42 10.02
CA LEU A 32 7.32 -10.43 10.25
C LEU A 32 7.62 -9.10 9.55
N LEU A 33 8.87 -8.64 9.63
CA LEU A 33 9.31 -7.42 8.95
C LEU A 33 9.21 -7.54 7.43
N GLU A 34 9.51 -8.71 6.88
CA GLU A 34 9.35 -8.97 5.45
C GLU A 34 7.87 -8.91 5.03
N LYS A 35 6.97 -9.52 5.81
CA LYS A 35 5.52 -9.40 5.58
C LYS A 35 5.02 -7.96 5.69
N TYR A 36 5.50 -7.21 6.69
CA TYR A 36 5.16 -5.81 6.86
C TYR A 36 5.60 -4.98 5.65
N LYS A 37 6.82 -5.20 5.16
CA LYS A 37 7.34 -4.55 3.95
C LYS A 37 6.44 -4.83 2.75
N GLN A 38 6.08 -6.10 2.52
CA GLN A 38 5.18 -6.48 1.43
C GLN A 38 3.82 -5.78 1.53
N PHE A 39 3.26 -5.71 2.73
CA PHE A 39 1.98 -5.04 2.96
C PHE A 39 2.05 -3.53 2.66
N GLU A 40 3.11 -2.85 3.10
CA GLU A 40 3.30 -1.42 2.80
C GLU A 40 3.52 -1.17 1.29
N GLU A 41 4.27 -2.05 0.60
CA GLU A 41 4.42 -2.00 -0.85
C GLU A 41 3.07 -2.18 -1.56
N GLU A 42 2.27 -3.16 -1.15
CA GLU A 42 0.94 -3.40 -1.69
C GLU A 42 -0.01 -2.22 -1.44
N LYS A 43 0.02 -1.65 -0.23
CA LYS A 43 -0.78 -0.47 0.13
C LYS A 43 -0.38 0.75 -0.71
N ALA A 44 0.91 0.94 -0.96
CA ALA A 44 1.41 2.01 -1.83
C ALA A 44 0.90 1.82 -3.27
N LEU A 45 0.97 0.59 -3.81
CA LEU A 45 0.46 0.26 -5.14
C LEU A 45 -1.06 0.49 -5.23
N ARG A 46 -1.84 0.04 -4.24
CA ARG A 46 -3.29 0.30 -4.19
C ARG A 46 -3.61 1.78 -4.19
N LYS A 47 -2.83 2.59 -3.47
CA LYS A 47 -2.99 4.05 -3.46
C LYS A 47 -2.66 4.67 -4.82
N GLN A 48 -1.62 4.18 -5.50
CA GLN A 48 -1.28 4.65 -6.86
C GLN A 48 -2.35 4.27 -7.87
N LEU A 49 -2.85 3.03 -7.83
CA LEU A 49 -3.93 2.57 -8.70
C LEU A 49 -5.24 3.33 -8.45
N GLY A 50 -5.56 3.64 -7.20
CA GLY A 50 -6.71 4.48 -6.86
C GLY A 50 -6.62 5.87 -7.50
N ARG A 51 -5.45 6.51 -7.44
CA ARG A 51 -5.21 7.80 -8.09
C ARG A 51 -5.33 7.75 -9.61
N TYR A 52 -4.75 6.72 -10.23
CA TYR A 52 -4.89 6.53 -11.68
C TYR A 52 -6.35 6.38 -12.11
N ARG A 53 -7.16 5.66 -11.32
CA ARG A 53 -8.58 5.50 -11.59
C ARG A 53 -9.36 6.80 -11.44
N GLU A 54 -9.06 7.60 -10.41
CA GLU A 54 -9.66 8.92 -10.22
C GLU A 54 -9.31 9.86 -11.38
N GLU A 55 -8.05 9.91 -11.80
CA GLU A 55 -7.61 10.71 -12.96
C GLU A 55 -8.25 10.27 -14.28
N ASP A 56 -8.44 8.96 -14.49
CA ASP A 56 -9.14 8.44 -15.68
C ASP A 56 -10.64 8.75 -15.64
N GLU A 57 -11.29 8.67 -14.48
CA GLU A 57 -12.71 9.05 -14.30
C GLU A 57 -12.91 10.55 -14.57
N GLU A 58 -12.05 11.42 -14.01
CA GLU A 58 -12.07 12.87 -14.27
C GLU A 58 -11.88 13.20 -15.76
N ARG A 59 -10.94 12.50 -16.45
CA ARG A 59 -10.72 12.70 -17.89
C ARG A 59 -11.95 12.33 -18.71
N VAL A 60 -12.60 11.21 -18.38
CA VAL A 60 -13.81 10.76 -19.09
C VAL A 60 -14.97 11.74 -18.87
N GLU A 61 -15.16 12.25 -17.65
CA GLU A 61 -16.16 13.27 -17.38
C GLU A 61 -15.90 14.56 -18.16
N GLN A 62 -14.64 14.99 -18.23
CA GLN A 62 -14.25 16.17 -19.00
C GLN A 62 -14.51 16.02 -20.50
N GLU A 63 -14.15 14.87 -21.10
CA GLU A 63 -14.42 14.59 -22.52
C GLU A 63 -15.93 14.59 -22.83
N ILE A 64 -16.76 14.03 -21.95
CA ILE A 64 -18.22 14.03 -22.11
C ILE A 64 -18.77 15.46 -22.04
N TRP A 65 -18.28 16.27 -21.10
CA TRP A 65 -18.70 17.66 -20.97
C TRP A 65 -18.32 18.49 -22.20
N GLU A 66 -17.07 18.39 -22.67
CA GLU A 66 -16.58 19.10 -23.86
C GLU A 66 -17.39 18.72 -25.11
N ARG A 67 -17.69 17.43 -25.29
CA ARG A 67 -18.52 16.96 -26.40
C ARG A 67 -19.94 17.51 -26.32
N THR A 68 -20.56 17.47 -25.15
CA THR A 68 -21.92 17.97 -24.93
C THR A 68 -21.99 19.48 -25.20
N MET A 69 -20.98 20.24 -24.78
CA MET A 69 -20.89 21.69 -25.04
C MET A 69 -20.68 21.99 -26.53
N ALA A 70 -19.84 21.22 -27.22
CA ALA A 70 -19.62 21.36 -28.65
C ALA A 70 -20.90 21.07 -29.46
N GLU A 71 -21.61 20.00 -29.12
CA GLU A 71 -22.90 19.65 -29.74
C GLU A 71 -23.96 20.76 -29.50
N THR A 72 -24.00 21.30 -28.28
CA THR A 72 -24.93 22.39 -27.92
C THR A 72 -24.63 23.67 -28.71
N MET A 73 -23.36 24.06 -28.85
CA MET A 73 -22.97 25.25 -29.64
C MET A 73 -23.22 25.11 -31.15
N TRP A 74 -23.22 23.90 -31.69
CA TRP A 74 -23.51 23.65 -33.12
C TRP A 74 -25.01 23.58 -33.42
N SER A 75 -25.85 23.43 -32.39
CA SER A 75 -27.30 23.35 -32.50
C SER A 75 -28.03 24.70 -32.42
N VAL A 76 -27.29 25.80 -32.31
CA VAL A 76 -27.77 27.20 -32.29
C VAL A 76 -27.48 27.89 -33.62
#